data_AF-A0A969K4Z1-F1
#
_entry.id   AF-A0A969K4Z1-F1
#
_cell.length_a   1.000
_cell.length_b   1.000
_cell.length_c   1.000
_cell.angle_alpha   90.00
_cell.angle_beta   90.00
_cell.angle_gamma   90.00
#
_symmetry.space_group_name_H-M   'P 1'
#
loop_
_entity.id
_entity.type
_entity.pdbx_description
1 polymer ?
#
loop_
_entity_poly.entity_id
_entity_poly.type
_entity_poly.pdbx_seq_one_letter_code
_entity_poly.pdbx_strand_id
1 'polypeptide(L)'
;MAYSWVDYIDAQGDPLRQGAHITVNGDALAHLLLVNFLENGSNLLVKTLVARQVGGFDPVMTPAEDWDYALRLAWATHFVCVPQAQVLYRVLPLSASAQVSQTESSCCSVLDRAFARLPQVFQALRPDSFANLYRYLTYRTLASAWSPDRCRQALTYLQHVIDLDRLVQPETYQPLISACLTHIHLPQPTAHRLYPEDQCDFSVLFQETKSSPYPLVSVIIPAYNGAKTITETIASVQAQTLRDWEIILIDDGSTDETAAIVEAIGDPRIHVYRYPNAGQGESRNRGACHATGEFFAFLDADDLWSSDKLERMVKAIGDHPKAAVAYSWIDHIDEDGRFMARGCDYTRRGYVYDKLLLSDFIAGGSNLMLWRGAFGMVGGFNPELPPAEDRDMWLRLAEKFHFVAIEAPLLQYRQVPQSQSANVTRMERSQRRVIEAAFDRAPDNFPFTQLPELLPYYKCQVLANTYKYLTFKQLDAPVDQASARIALQLFQVVLDNEPTLIQQHRRFIIKLWLRIWLATVLPPAIMARVFRRFRTFHRLHRDLLGYTRMSLRDLLPEDLRQRYAELTDG
;
A
#
# COMPACT_ATOMS: atom_id res chain seq x y z
N MET A 1 10.50 0.33 -28.99
CA MET A 1 11.39 1.49 -29.22
C MET A 1 12.27 1.63 -27.99
N ALA A 2 13.47 2.21 -28.10
CA ALA A 2 14.33 2.48 -26.96
C ALA A 2 14.60 3.98 -26.80
N TYR A 3 14.82 4.44 -25.57
CA TYR A 3 15.26 5.80 -25.25
C TYR A 3 16.25 5.80 -24.10
N SER A 4 17.02 6.88 -23.93
CA SER A 4 17.98 7.05 -22.84
C SER A 4 17.60 8.23 -21.93
N TRP A 5 18.42 8.59 -20.94
CA TRP A 5 18.22 9.87 -20.24
C TRP A 5 18.89 11.03 -20.99
N VAL A 6 18.43 12.24 -20.67
CA VAL A 6 18.97 13.50 -21.20
C VAL A 6 19.56 14.28 -20.03
N ASP A 7 20.75 14.84 -20.21
CA ASP A 7 21.31 15.89 -19.35
C ASP A 7 21.46 17.18 -20.15
N TYR A 8 21.47 18.31 -19.48
CA TYR A 8 21.54 19.64 -20.10
C TYR A 8 22.95 20.22 -19.96
N ILE A 9 23.43 20.79 -21.04
CA ILE A 9 24.69 21.56 -21.10
C ILE A 9 24.42 22.98 -21.57
N ASP A 10 25.24 23.93 -21.16
CA ASP A 10 25.15 25.32 -21.60
C ASP A 10 25.71 25.54 -23.02
N ALA A 11 25.74 26.79 -23.47
CA ALA A 11 26.25 27.15 -24.79
C ALA A 11 27.72 26.79 -24.99
N GLN A 12 28.52 26.74 -23.92
CA GLN A 12 29.95 26.42 -23.88
C GLN A 12 30.19 24.91 -23.81
N GLY A 13 29.19 24.13 -23.39
CA GLY A 13 29.23 22.69 -23.23
C GLY A 13 29.49 22.25 -21.80
N ASP A 14 29.44 23.17 -20.85
CA ASP A 14 29.57 22.87 -19.42
C ASP A 14 28.26 22.27 -18.89
N PRO A 15 28.32 21.32 -17.93
CA PRO A 15 27.13 20.73 -17.31
C PRO A 15 26.25 21.80 -16.67
N LEU A 16 24.99 21.87 -17.12
CA LEU A 16 24.01 22.83 -16.60
C LEU A 16 23.14 22.19 -15.52
N ARG A 17 22.51 21.05 -15.84
CA ARG A 17 21.67 20.25 -14.91
C ARG A 17 21.35 18.88 -15.49
N GLN A 18 20.88 17.97 -14.63
CA GLN A 18 20.28 16.72 -15.07
C GLN A 18 18.86 16.94 -15.62
N GLY A 19 18.44 16.07 -16.54
CA GLY A 19 17.03 15.98 -16.96
C GLY A 19 16.17 15.17 -16.00
N ALA A 20 14.97 14.80 -16.42
CA ALA A 20 13.96 14.15 -15.59
C ALA A 20 14.34 12.72 -15.17
N HIS A 21 15.19 12.04 -15.94
CA HIS A 21 15.68 10.68 -15.67
C HIS A 21 14.54 9.66 -15.38
N ILE A 22 13.37 9.86 -15.98
CA ILE A 22 12.21 8.98 -15.80
C ILE A 22 12.45 7.67 -16.56
N THR A 23 12.35 6.54 -15.84
CA THR A 23 12.50 5.19 -16.39
C THR A 23 11.14 4.51 -16.52
N VAL A 24 10.71 4.31 -17.76
CA VAL A 24 9.48 3.61 -18.13
C VAL A 24 9.84 2.51 -19.13
N ASN A 25 9.45 1.27 -18.81
CA ASN A 25 9.59 0.12 -19.69
C ASN A 25 8.20 -0.47 -19.95
N GLY A 26 7.96 -0.96 -21.17
CA GLY A 26 6.65 -1.49 -21.55
C GLY A 26 5.73 -0.40 -22.12
N ASP A 27 4.50 -0.31 -21.61
CA ASP A 27 3.54 0.72 -22.03
C ASP A 27 3.93 2.07 -21.43
N ALA A 28 4.31 3.00 -22.30
CA ALA A 28 4.72 4.34 -21.92
C ALA A 28 3.66 5.40 -22.20
N LEU A 29 2.51 5.04 -22.79
CA LEU A 29 1.55 6.00 -23.28
C LEU A 29 0.98 6.85 -22.15
N ALA A 30 0.53 6.21 -21.08
CA ALA A 30 -0.06 6.90 -19.94
C ALA A 30 0.93 7.86 -19.27
N HIS A 31 2.20 7.45 -19.15
CA HIS A 31 3.28 8.30 -18.66
C HIS A 31 3.56 9.49 -19.60
N LEU A 32 3.61 9.24 -20.92
CA LEU A 32 3.84 10.29 -21.91
C LEU A 32 2.68 11.28 -22.01
N LEU A 33 1.45 10.85 -21.73
CA LEU A 33 0.29 11.76 -21.68
C LEU A 33 0.44 12.74 -20.52
N LEU A 34 0.96 12.31 -19.37
CA LEU A 34 1.13 13.17 -18.22
C LEU A 34 2.31 14.11 -18.33
N VAL A 35 3.44 13.65 -18.88
CA VAL A 35 4.64 14.46 -19.03
C VAL A 35 5.47 13.98 -20.22
N ASN A 36 6.01 14.92 -20.99
CA ASN A 36 6.99 14.63 -22.03
C ASN A 36 8.37 14.29 -21.42
N PHE A 37 8.49 13.11 -20.80
CA PHE A 37 9.72 12.70 -20.12
C PHE A 37 10.89 12.39 -21.06
N LEU A 38 10.66 12.39 -22.37
CA LEU A 38 11.72 12.21 -23.37
C LEU A 38 12.49 13.51 -23.61
N GLU A 39 11.87 14.65 -23.27
CA GLU A 39 12.37 16.03 -23.29
C GLU A 39 12.77 16.60 -24.67
N ASN A 40 13.24 15.75 -25.59
CA ASN A 40 13.56 16.10 -26.96
C ASN A 40 13.56 14.88 -27.89
N GLY A 41 13.41 15.13 -29.19
CA GLY A 41 13.42 14.10 -30.23
C GLY A 41 14.77 13.38 -30.49
N SER A 42 15.90 13.84 -29.92
CA SER A 42 17.22 13.23 -30.17
C SER A 42 17.47 11.95 -29.36
N ASN A 43 16.52 11.57 -28.51
CA ASN A 43 16.67 10.53 -27.53
C ASN A 43 16.03 9.19 -27.94
N LEU A 44 15.54 9.07 -29.18
CA LEU A 44 14.70 7.93 -29.60
C LEU A 44 15.44 7.00 -30.58
N LEU A 45 15.46 5.70 -30.28
CA LEU A 45 15.82 4.63 -31.22
C LEU A 45 14.58 3.81 -31.60
N VAL A 46 14.12 3.99 -32.83
CA VAL A 46 12.86 3.41 -33.33
C VAL A 46 13.14 2.42 -34.45
N LYS A 47 12.46 1.26 -34.45
CA LYS A 47 12.49 0.33 -35.58
C LYS A 47 11.85 1.00 -36.80
N THR A 48 12.53 0.99 -37.96
CA THR A 48 12.05 1.62 -39.21
C THR A 48 10.63 1.21 -39.59
N LEU A 49 10.25 -0.05 -39.38
CA LEU A 49 8.89 -0.53 -39.66
C LEU A 49 7.84 0.20 -38.82
N VAL A 50 8.10 0.39 -37.52
CA VAL A 50 7.20 1.08 -36.60
C VAL A 50 7.12 2.56 -36.95
N ALA A 51 8.25 3.20 -37.24
CA ALA A 51 8.29 4.59 -37.67
C ALA A 51 7.45 4.85 -38.94
N ARG A 52 7.48 3.91 -39.91
CA ARG A 52 6.64 3.97 -41.12
C ARG A 52 5.15 3.75 -40.81
N GLN A 53 4.84 2.88 -39.85
CA GLN A 53 3.47 2.58 -39.45
C GLN A 53 2.78 3.78 -38.80
N VAL A 54 3.47 4.49 -37.91
CA VAL A 54 2.87 5.60 -37.16
C VAL A 54 2.89 6.94 -37.90
N GLY A 55 3.62 7.03 -39.02
CA GLY A 55 3.94 8.27 -39.72
C GLY A 55 5.05 9.06 -39.02
N GLY A 56 5.84 9.83 -39.75
CA GLY A 56 6.96 10.63 -39.18
C GLY A 56 6.51 11.78 -38.28
N PHE A 57 7.36 12.78 -38.11
CA PHE A 57 7.01 14.04 -37.43
C PHE A 57 5.97 14.82 -38.25
N ASP A 58 4.98 15.41 -37.56
CA ASP A 58 3.98 16.28 -38.17
C ASP A 58 4.46 17.75 -38.10
N PRO A 59 4.77 18.41 -39.22
CA PRO A 59 5.31 19.77 -39.21
C PRO A 59 4.33 20.81 -38.65
N VAL A 60 3.03 20.52 -38.64
CA VAL A 60 2.01 21.41 -38.05
C VAL A 60 2.13 21.48 -36.53
N MET A 61 2.77 20.49 -35.90
CA MET A 61 2.92 20.41 -34.45
C MET A 61 4.14 21.15 -33.89
N THR A 62 4.90 21.86 -34.73
CA THR A 62 6.11 22.58 -34.30
C THR A 62 5.82 23.60 -33.18
N PRO A 63 6.58 23.65 -32.06
CA PRO A 63 7.80 22.88 -31.76
C PRO A 63 7.59 21.63 -30.88
N ALA A 64 6.36 21.11 -30.78
CA ALA A 64 5.99 19.93 -29.98
C ALA A 64 5.80 18.66 -30.83
N GLU A 65 6.33 18.64 -32.06
CA GLU A 65 6.19 17.54 -33.00
C GLU A 65 6.82 16.24 -32.49
N ASP A 66 7.83 16.33 -31.63
CA ASP A 66 8.50 15.20 -31.01
C ASP A 66 7.61 14.50 -29.98
N TRP A 67 6.86 15.26 -29.18
CA TRP A 67 5.92 14.72 -28.21
C TRP A 67 4.73 14.03 -28.90
N ASP A 68 4.16 14.64 -29.95
CA ASP A 68 3.12 14.01 -30.79
C ASP A 68 3.62 12.69 -31.40
N TYR A 69 4.86 12.69 -31.92
CA TYR A 69 5.48 11.48 -32.47
C TYR A 69 5.68 10.40 -31.41
N ALA A 70 6.15 10.76 -30.22
CA ALA A 70 6.34 9.84 -29.11
C ALA A 70 5.02 9.21 -28.63
N LEU A 71 3.95 9.99 -28.52
CA LEU A 71 2.62 9.48 -28.12
C LEU A 71 2.08 8.47 -29.14
N ARG A 72 2.23 8.76 -30.45
CA ARG A 72 1.85 7.81 -31.51
C ARG A 72 2.71 6.54 -31.50
N LEU A 73 4.00 6.65 -31.20
CA LEU A 73 4.86 5.49 -31.00
C LEU A 73 4.42 4.66 -29.80
N ALA A 74 4.12 5.28 -28.66
CA ALA A 74 3.70 4.58 -27.45
C ALA A 74 2.38 3.82 -27.63
N TRP A 75 1.48 4.35 -28.46
CA TRP A 75 0.27 3.63 -28.88
C TRP A 75 0.58 2.37 -29.70
N ALA A 76 1.66 2.38 -30.51
CA ALA A 76 1.96 1.32 -31.47
C ALA A 76 3.03 0.33 -30.98
N THR A 77 3.82 0.66 -29.96
CA THR A 77 4.93 -0.17 -29.50
C THR A 77 5.32 0.09 -28.05
N HIS A 78 5.95 -0.91 -27.43
CA HIS A 78 6.53 -0.76 -26.09
C HIS A 78 7.84 0.03 -26.11
N PHE A 79 8.10 0.70 -25.00
CA PHE A 79 9.31 1.47 -24.73
C PHE A 79 10.29 0.64 -23.89
N VAL A 80 11.57 0.91 -24.07
CA VAL A 80 12.66 0.38 -23.24
C VAL A 80 13.56 1.55 -22.89
N CYS A 81 13.82 1.77 -21.61
CA CYS A 81 14.70 2.81 -21.14
C CYS A 81 16.14 2.25 -20.98
N VAL A 82 17.12 3.01 -21.47
CA VAL A 82 18.52 2.90 -21.08
C VAL A 82 18.71 3.89 -19.94
N PRO A 83 18.81 3.44 -18.67
CA PRO A 83 18.82 4.33 -17.50
C PRO A 83 20.19 4.97 -17.29
N GLN A 84 20.66 5.69 -18.31
CA GLN A 84 21.91 6.44 -18.35
C GLN A 84 21.71 7.66 -19.24
N ALA A 85 22.31 8.79 -18.86
CA ALA A 85 22.34 9.97 -19.73
C ALA A 85 23.23 9.69 -20.94
N GLN A 86 22.63 9.60 -22.13
CA GLN A 86 23.37 9.43 -23.39
C GLN A 86 23.21 10.62 -24.34
N VAL A 87 22.30 11.55 -24.02
CA VAL A 87 22.10 12.80 -24.75
C VAL A 87 22.47 13.98 -23.85
N LEU A 88 23.41 14.82 -24.31
CA LEU A 88 23.74 16.09 -23.69
C LEU A 88 23.08 17.23 -24.50
N TYR A 89 21.92 17.69 -24.04
CA TYR A 89 21.11 18.68 -24.73
C TYR A 89 21.60 20.11 -24.46
N ARG A 90 21.98 20.80 -25.52
CA ARG A 90 22.53 22.16 -25.45
C ARG A 90 21.42 23.21 -25.37
N VAL A 91 21.41 23.99 -24.29
CA VAL A 91 20.42 25.08 -24.10
C VAL A 91 20.94 26.38 -24.69
N LEU A 92 20.15 27.02 -25.56
CA LEU A 92 20.46 28.32 -26.13
C LEU A 92 19.37 29.35 -25.79
N PRO A 93 19.70 30.64 -25.62
CA PRO A 93 18.71 31.68 -25.31
C PRO A 93 17.59 31.82 -26.36
N LEU A 94 17.86 31.44 -27.61
CA LEU A 94 16.94 31.54 -28.75
C LEU A 94 16.33 30.19 -29.15
N SER A 95 16.42 29.16 -28.30
CA SER A 95 15.78 27.87 -28.56
C SER A 95 14.27 28.03 -28.73
N ALA A 96 13.63 27.18 -29.56
CA ALA A 96 12.18 27.20 -29.76
C ALA A 96 11.40 27.14 -28.43
N SER A 97 11.91 26.38 -27.46
CA SER A 97 11.33 26.26 -26.13
C SER A 97 11.38 27.54 -25.28
N ALA A 98 12.14 28.56 -25.69
CA ALA A 98 12.13 29.89 -25.08
C ALA A 98 10.88 30.71 -25.47
N GLN A 99 10.16 30.32 -26.52
CA GLN A 99 8.90 30.93 -26.95
C GLN A 99 7.72 30.24 -26.26
N VAL A 100 7.45 30.63 -25.01
CA VAL A 100 6.47 29.93 -24.14
C VAL A 100 5.06 29.91 -24.73
N SER A 101 4.57 31.03 -25.28
CA SER A 101 3.22 31.09 -25.87
C SER A 101 3.05 30.21 -27.12
N GLN A 102 4.09 30.07 -27.94
CA GLN A 102 4.07 29.14 -29.07
C GLN A 102 4.09 27.69 -28.56
N THR A 103 4.93 27.41 -27.56
CA THR A 103 5.02 26.09 -26.92
C THR A 103 3.68 25.67 -26.30
N GLU A 104 2.97 26.58 -25.63
CA GLU A 104 1.64 26.33 -25.09
C GLU A 104 0.66 25.87 -26.17
N SER A 105 0.50 26.66 -27.23
CA SER A 105 -0.45 26.36 -28.32
C SER A 105 -0.18 25.00 -28.96
N SER A 106 1.09 24.70 -29.26
CA SER A 106 1.49 23.44 -29.87
C SER A 106 1.29 22.26 -28.92
N CYS A 107 1.74 22.36 -27.66
CA CYS A 107 1.56 21.29 -26.66
C CYS A 107 0.08 21.00 -26.36
N CYS A 108 -0.76 22.03 -26.24
CA CYS A 108 -2.21 21.85 -26.07
C CYS A 108 -2.81 21.11 -27.28
N SER A 109 -2.41 21.48 -28.50
CA SER A 109 -2.86 20.81 -29.73
C SER A 109 -2.44 19.34 -29.77
N VAL A 110 -1.25 19.00 -29.28
CA VAL A 110 -0.78 17.61 -29.15
C VAL A 110 -1.65 16.83 -28.17
N LEU A 111 -1.88 17.36 -26.97
CA LEU A 111 -2.71 16.70 -25.96
C LEU A 111 -4.16 16.52 -26.43
N ASP A 112 -4.78 17.57 -26.99
CA ASP A 112 -6.14 17.48 -27.51
C ASP A 112 -6.26 16.44 -28.62
N ARG A 113 -5.30 16.40 -29.56
CA ARG A 113 -5.26 15.38 -30.61
C ARG A 113 -5.12 13.97 -30.03
N ALA A 114 -4.27 13.80 -29.02
CA ALA A 114 -4.06 12.51 -28.37
C ALA A 114 -5.35 12.04 -27.69
N PHE A 115 -5.92 12.84 -26.77
CA PHE A 115 -7.14 12.48 -26.05
C PHE A 115 -8.36 12.29 -26.95
N ALA A 116 -8.46 13.00 -28.07
CA ALA A 116 -9.55 12.79 -29.03
C ALA A 116 -9.54 11.39 -29.69
N ARG A 117 -8.41 10.68 -29.67
CA ARG A 117 -8.25 9.35 -30.31
C ARG A 117 -8.15 8.20 -29.31
N LEU A 118 -7.97 8.49 -28.03
CA LEU A 118 -7.70 7.49 -27.00
C LEU A 118 -8.98 6.88 -26.41
N PRO A 119 -8.96 5.59 -26.03
CA PRO A 119 -10.08 4.96 -25.33
C PRO A 119 -10.43 5.66 -24.01
N GLN A 120 -11.65 5.40 -23.52
CA GLN A 120 -12.21 6.02 -22.32
C GLN A 120 -11.30 5.87 -21.08
N VAL A 121 -10.56 4.77 -20.97
CA VAL A 121 -9.66 4.49 -19.84
C VAL A 121 -8.58 5.56 -19.65
N PHE A 122 -8.13 6.23 -20.72
CA PHE A 122 -7.12 7.29 -20.63
C PHE A 122 -7.72 8.67 -20.35
N GLN A 123 -9.03 8.87 -20.50
CA GLN A 123 -9.65 10.20 -20.38
C GLN A 123 -9.55 10.75 -18.96
N ALA A 124 -9.44 9.87 -17.95
CA ALA A 124 -9.20 10.26 -16.57
C ALA A 124 -7.88 11.04 -16.38
N LEU A 125 -6.89 10.81 -17.24
CA LEU A 125 -5.58 11.50 -17.18
C LEU A 125 -5.62 12.93 -17.71
N ARG A 126 -6.68 13.32 -18.44
CA ARG A 126 -6.70 14.60 -19.16
C ARG A 126 -6.50 15.81 -18.23
N PRO A 127 -7.21 15.98 -17.11
CA PRO A 127 -7.00 17.12 -16.22
C PRO A 127 -5.55 17.21 -15.73
N ASP A 128 -4.98 16.08 -15.34
CA ASP A 128 -3.61 15.97 -14.83
C ASP A 128 -2.56 16.29 -15.90
N SER A 129 -2.75 15.80 -17.14
CA SER A 129 -1.90 16.11 -18.29
C SER A 129 -1.81 17.61 -18.55
N PHE A 130 -2.95 18.32 -18.55
CA PHE A 130 -2.97 19.76 -18.76
C PHE A 130 -2.42 20.52 -17.55
N ALA A 131 -2.72 20.09 -16.32
CA ALA A 131 -2.16 20.71 -15.11
C ALA A 131 -0.62 20.62 -15.10
N ASN A 132 -0.06 19.46 -15.44
CA ASN A 132 1.39 19.27 -15.58
C ASN A 132 1.99 20.17 -16.67
N LEU A 133 1.32 20.29 -17.82
CA LEU A 133 1.74 21.21 -18.88
C LEU A 133 1.79 22.66 -18.36
N TYR A 134 0.76 23.13 -17.66
CA TYR A 134 0.73 24.49 -17.12
C TYR A 134 1.74 24.73 -15.99
N ARG A 135 2.06 23.72 -15.16
CA ARG A 135 3.19 23.79 -14.21
C ARG A 135 4.51 24.00 -14.95
N TYR A 136 4.75 23.21 -16.00
CA TYR A 136 5.94 23.36 -16.85
C TYR A 136 6.00 24.74 -17.52
N LEU A 137 4.91 25.23 -18.10
CA LEU A 137 4.85 26.55 -18.74
C LEU A 137 5.04 27.70 -17.72
N THR A 138 4.53 27.54 -16.49
CA THR A 138 4.78 28.48 -15.39
C THR A 138 6.27 28.55 -15.08
N TYR A 139 6.92 27.39 -14.89
CA TYR A 139 8.36 27.32 -14.70
C TYR A 139 9.13 27.98 -15.85
N ARG A 140 8.78 27.66 -17.10
CA ARG A 140 9.46 28.23 -18.28
C ARG A 140 9.30 29.73 -18.39
N THR A 141 8.13 30.28 -18.03
CA THR A 141 7.87 31.72 -18.03
C THR A 141 8.76 32.46 -17.02
N LEU A 142 9.03 31.84 -15.86
CA LEU A 142 9.76 32.43 -14.74
C LEU A 142 11.24 32.02 -14.66
N ALA A 143 11.71 31.11 -15.52
CA ALA A 143 13.11 30.68 -15.61
C ALA A 143 14.06 31.75 -16.19
N SER A 144 13.56 32.97 -16.44
CA SER A 144 14.31 34.12 -16.93
C SER A 144 13.87 35.35 -16.15
N ALA A 145 14.59 36.47 -16.28
CA ALA A 145 14.33 37.71 -15.54
C ALA A 145 12.83 38.06 -15.47
N TRP A 146 12.35 38.34 -14.27
CA TRP A 146 10.93 38.54 -14.00
C TRP A 146 10.49 39.92 -14.49
N SER A 147 9.47 39.96 -15.34
CA SER A 147 8.84 41.21 -15.80
C SER A 147 7.35 41.22 -15.46
N PRO A 148 6.69 42.39 -15.38
CA PRO A 148 5.26 42.45 -15.12
C PRO A 148 4.42 41.60 -16.07
N ASP A 149 4.82 41.48 -17.34
CA ASP A 149 4.12 40.65 -18.33
C ASP A 149 4.31 39.16 -18.08
N ARG A 150 5.54 38.73 -17.76
CA ARG A 150 5.84 37.33 -17.42
C ARG A 150 5.12 36.91 -16.13
N CYS A 151 5.12 37.78 -15.12
CA CYS A 151 4.39 37.52 -13.87
C CYS A 151 2.88 37.39 -14.13
N ARG A 152 2.29 38.24 -14.99
CA ARG A 152 0.88 38.10 -15.40
C ARG A 152 0.61 36.77 -16.09
N GLN A 153 1.47 36.38 -17.04
CA GLN A 153 1.34 35.11 -17.75
C GLN A 153 1.47 33.89 -16.82
N ALA A 154 2.45 33.92 -15.90
CA ALA A 154 2.62 32.88 -14.90
C ALA A 154 1.40 32.75 -13.97
N LEU A 155 0.78 33.86 -13.56
CA LEU A 155 -0.46 33.84 -12.78
C LEU A 155 -1.63 33.22 -13.56
N THR A 156 -1.73 33.46 -14.87
CA THR A 156 -2.72 32.80 -15.73
C THR A 156 -2.52 31.29 -15.77
N TYR A 157 -1.28 30.82 -15.96
CA TYR A 157 -0.99 29.38 -15.96
C TYR A 157 -1.24 28.73 -14.60
N LEU A 158 -0.86 29.39 -13.50
CA LEU A 158 -1.16 28.89 -12.15
C LEU A 158 -2.67 28.77 -11.90
N GLN A 159 -3.48 29.71 -12.41
CA GLN A 159 -4.93 29.60 -12.31
C GLN A 159 -5.45 28.34 -13.02
N HIS A 160 -4.94 28.05 -14.23
CA HIS A 160 -5.29 26.80 -14.91
C HIS A 160 -4.88 25.55 -14.12
N VAL A 161 -3.73 25.57 -13.45
CA VAL A 161 -3.32 24.46 -12.56
C VAL A 161 -4.33 24.28 -11.43
N ILE A 162 -4.73 25.35 -10.75
CA ILE A 162 -5.70 25.33 -9.64
C ILE A 162 -7.08 24.83 -10.12
N ASP A 163 -7.51 25.23 -11.32
CA ASP A 163 -8.81 24.83 -11.86
C ASP A 163 -8.85 23.34 -12.30
N LEU A 164 -7.71 22.83 -12.79
CA LEU A 164 -7.60 21.47 -13.33
C LEU A 164 -7.24 20.43 -12.27
N ASP A 165 -6.30 20.74 -11.39
CA ASP A 165 -5.80 19.82 -10.36
C ASP A 165 -6.54 19.98 -9.04
N ARG A 166 -7.66 19.27 -8.92
CA ARG A 166 -8.55 19.34 -7.76
C ARG A 166 -7.94 18.82 -6.46
N LEU A 167 -6.79 18.14 -6.52
CA LEU A 167 -6.13 17.60 -5.33
C LEU A 167 -5.18 18.61 -4.70
N VAL A 168 -4.72 19.61 -5.45
CA VAL A 168 -3.81 20.63 -4.93
C VAL A 168 -4.60 21.76 -4.28
N GLN A 169 -4.21 22.09 -3.06
CA GLN A 169 -4.79 23.22 -2.32
C GLN A 169 -4.27 24.54 -2.92
N PRO A 170 -5.13 25.55 -3.17
CA PRO A 170 -4.71 26.86 -3.68
C PRO A 170 -3.62 27.54 -2.84
N GLU A 171 -3.57 27.22 -1.54
CA GLU A 171 -2.59 27.70 -0.58
C GLU A 171 -1.15 27.29 -0.95
N THR A 172 -0.98 26.14 -1.63
CA THR A 172 0.32 25.60 -2.04
C THR A 172 1.11 26.58 -2.91
N TYR A 173 0.43 27.35 -3.78
CA TYR A 173 1.10 28.29 -4.68
C TYR A 173 1.14 29.74 -4.15
N GLN A 174 0.65 30.01 -2.94
CA GLN A 174 0.56 31.38 -2.39
C GLN A 174 1.89 32.13 -2.33
N PRO A 175 3.04 31.51 -1.97
CA PRO A 175 4.33 32.19 -2.00
C PRO A 175 4.68 32.68 -3.41
N LEU A 176 4.47 31.84 -4.43
CA LEU A 176 4.76 32.16 -5.82
C LEU A 176 3.79 33.23 -6.38
N ILE A 177 2.50 33.12 -6.04
CA ILE A 177 1.48 34.10 -6.41
C ILE A 177 1.83 35.48 -5.83
N SER A 178 2.20 35.53 -4.54
CA SER A 178 2.56 36.77 -3.85
C SER A 178 3.80 37.45 -4.46
N ALA A 179 4.81 36.65 -4.84
CA ALA A 179 5.99 37.16 -5.53
C ALA A 179 5.62 37.76 -6.90
N CYS A 180 4.84 37.04 -7.72
CA CYS A 180 4.40 37.53 -9.03
C CYS A 180 3.61 38.83 -8.93
N LEU A 181 2.65 38.93 -8.00
CA LEU A 181 1.87 40.16 -7.76
C LEU A 181 2.76 41.34 -7.34
N THR A 182 3.77 41.09 -6.51
CA THR A 182 4.71 42.13 -6.08
C THR A 182 5.52 42.69 -7.25
N HIS A 183 6.01 41.82 -8.14
CA HIS A 183 6.74 42.21 -9.36
C HIS A 183 5.85 42.93 -10.40
N ILE A 184 4.53 42.76 -10.34
CA ILE A 184 3.58 43.50 -11.19
C ILE A 184 3.35 44.92 -10.68
N HIS A 185 3.26 45.11 -9.36
CA HIS A 185 2.79 46.37 -8.78
C HIS A 185 3.90 47.31 -8.29
N LEU A 186 5.09 46.80 -7.98
CA LEU A 186 6.20 47.61 -7.47
C LEU A 186 7.22 47.94 -8.58
N PRO A 187 7.96 49.05 -8.45
CA PRO A 187 9.12 49.30 -9.29
C PRO A 187 10.11 48.13 -9.18
N GLN A 188 10.65 47.67 -10.31
CA GLN A 188 11.49 46.46 -10.38
C GLN A 188 12.64 46.42 -9.34
N PRO A 189 13.41 47.51 -9.11
CA PRO A 189 14.46 47.50 -8.09
C PRO A 189 13.94 47.29 -6.66
N THR A 190 12.69 47.63 -6.39
CA THR A 190 12.03 47.41 -5.11
C THR A 190 11.45 45.99 -5.04
N ALA A 191 10.80 45.53 -6.10
CA ALA A 191 10.30 44.15 -6.17
C ALA A 191 11.44 43.13 -6.01
N HIS A 192 12.55 43.32 -6.72
CA HIS A 192 13.72 42.44 -6.65
C HIS A 192 14.40 42.44 -5.27
N ARG A 193 14.29 43.54 -4.50
CA ARG A 193 14.78 43.60 -3.11
C ARG A 193 13.87 42.87 -2.12
N LEU A 194 12.56 42.85 -2.37
CA LEU A 194 11.58 42.23 -1.47
C LEU A 194 11.37 40.75 -1.79
N TYR A 195 11.48 40.36 -3.06
CA TYR A 195 11.36 39.00 -3.56
C TYR A 195 12.47 38.74 -4.59
N PRO A 196 13.67 38.38 -4.12
CA PRO A 196 14.79 37.99 -4.98
C PRO A 196 14.41 36.78 -5.83
N GLU A 197 14.79 36.79 -7.11
CA GLU A 197 14.44 35.72 -8.07
C GLU A 197 15.00 34.35 -7.67
N ASP A 198 16.12 34.33 -6.92
CA ASP A 198 16.81 33.14 -6.43
C ASP A 198 16.23 32.56 -5.14
N GLN A 199 15.31 33.28 -4.47
CA GLN A 199 14.66 32.83 -3.23
C GLN A 199 13.25 32.28 -3.44
N CYS A 200 12.68 32.40 -4.64
CA CYS A 200 11.42 31.74 -4.97
C CYS A 200 11.65 30.25 -5.20
N ASP A 201 11.15 29.41 -4.29
CA ASP A 201 11.24 27.96 -4.42
C ASP A 201 10.37 27.46 -5.58
N PHE A 202 10.99 27.19 -6.73
CA PHE A 202 10.34 26.60 -7.90
C PHE A 202 10.11 25.09 -7.77
N SER A 203 10.69 24.43 -6.75
CA SER A 203 10.57 22.98 -6.58
C SER A 203 9.11 22.55 -6.38
N VAL A 204 8.26 23.43 -5.83
CA VAL A 204 6.81 23.20 -5.69
C VAL A 204 6.11 22.90 -7.02
N LEU A 205 6.54 23.51 -8.12
CA LEU A 205 5.96 23.23 -9.45
C LEU A 205 6.26 21.80 -9.90
N PHE A 206 7.43 21.26 -9.51
CA PHE A 206 7.86 19.93 -9.90
C PHE A 206 7.44 18.84 -8.90
N GLN A 207 7.34 19.16 -7.60
CA GLN A 207 6.83 18.25 -6.56
C GLN A 207 5.38 17.84 -6.82
N GLU A 208 4.57 18.77 -7.33
CA GLU A 208 3.15 18.55 -7.60
C GLU A 208 2.88 18.05 -9.04
N THR A 209 3.92 17.82 -9.84
CA THR A 209 3.75 17.26 -11.19
C THR A 209 3.47 15.76 -11.09
N LYS A 210 2.34 15.29 -11.61
CA LYS A 210 2.05 13.85 -11.67
C LYS A 210 2.92 13.20 -12.73
N SER A 211 3.96 12.49 -12.33
CA SER A 211 4.79 11.68 -13.24
C SER A 211 4.28 10.25 -13.42
N SER A 212 3.31 9.85 -12.61
CA SER A 212 2.66 8.54 -12.66
C SER A 212 1.19 8.68 -13.03
N PRO A 213 0.71 7.95 -14.06
CA PRO A 213 -0.70 7.92 -14.45
C PRO A 213 -1.58 7.14 -13.49
N TYR A 214 -0.95 6.48 -12.52
CA TYR A 214 -1.63 5.67 -11.53
C TYR A 214 -1.21 6.15 -10.15
N PRO A 215 -2.12 6.11 -9.17
CA PRO A 215 -1.81 6.46 -7.80
C PRO A 215 -0.68 5.59 -7.27
N LEU A 216 0.15 6.10 -6.39
CA LEU A 216 1.20 5.29 -5.76
C LEU A 216 0.63 4.09 -4.99
N VAL A 217 -0.50 4.29 -4.30
CA VAL A 217 -1.14 3.25 -3.49
C VAL A 217 -2.59 3.00 -3.91
N SER A 218 -2.96 1.75 -4.16
CA SER A 218 -4.36 1.33 -4.23
C SER A 218 -4.78 0.72 -2.91
N VAL A 219 -5.75 1.35 -2.25
CA VAL A 219 -6.39 0.85 -1.03
C VAL A 219 -7.59 -0.01 -1.42
N ILE A 220 -7.50 -1.32 -1.19
CA ILE A 220 -8.53 -2.29 -1.57
C ILE A 220 -9.40 -2.60 -0.35
N ILE A 221 -10.68 -2.25 -0.43
CA ILE A 221 -11.65 -2.38 0.66
C ILE A 221 -12.72 -3.41 0.30
N PRO A 222 -12.65 -4.65 0.81
CA PRO A 222 -13.77 -5.59 0.72
C PRO A 222 -14.86 -5.18 1.71
N ALA A 223 -16.09 -5.00 1.21
CA ALA A 223 -17.22 -4.57 2.03
C ALA A 223 -18.41 -5.53 1.88
N TYR A 224 -18.98 -5.96 3.01
CA TYR A 224 -20.22 -6.73 3.05
C TYR A 224 -21.01 -6.34 4.30
N ASN A 225 -22.16 -5.70 4.11
CA ASN A 225 -23.02 -5.19 5.19
C ASN A 225 -22.26 -4.31 6.22
N GLY A 226 -21.47 -3.37 5.71
CA GLY A 226 -20.60 -2.46 6.48
C GLY A 226 -21.18 -1.07 6.71
N ALA A 227 -22.49 -0.83 6.50
CA ALA A 227 -23.07 0.51 6.48
C ALA A 227 -22.82 1.33 7.76
N LYS A 228 -22.63 0.66 8.90
CA LYS A 228 -22.37 1.31 10.20
C LYS A 228 -20.97 1.90 10.33
N THR A 229 -19.98 1.34 9.65
CA THR A 229 -18.56 1.65 9.89
C THR A 229 -17.86 2.20 8.65
N ILE A 230 -18.36 1.91 7.45
CA ILE A 230 -17.66 2.22 6.20
C ILE A 230 -17.33 3.70 6.03
N THR A 231 -18.18 4.60 6.53
CA THR A 231 -17.93 6.05 6.52
C THR A 231 -16.67 6.42 7.30
N GLU A 232 -16.48 5.86 8.50
CA GLU A 232 -15.28 6.11 9.32
C GLU A 232 -14.03 5.51 8.66
N THR A 233 -14.16 4.30 8.12
CA THR A 233 -13.10 3.59 7.40
C THR A 233 -12.58 4.43 6.23
N ILE A 234 -13.48 4.93 5.36
CA ILE A 234 -13.11 5.78 4.23
C ILE A 234 -12.54 7.11 4.71
N ALA A 235 -13.13 7.72 5.73
CA ALA A 235 -12.60 8.96 6.31
C ALA A 235 -11.15 8.79 6.81
N SER A 236 -10.79 7.62 7.34
CA SER A 236 -9.41 7.32 7.78
C SER A 236 -8.40 7.27 6.62
N VAL A 237 -8.84 6.84 5.43
CA VAL A 237 -8.03 6.89 4.20
C VAL A 237 -7.99 8.31 3.61
N GLN A 238 -9.12 9.03 3.64
CA GLN A 238 -9.16 10.43 3.20
C GLN A 238 -8.28 11.35 4.05
N ALA A 239 -8.11 11.01 5.33
CA ALA A 239 -7.25 11.72 6.28
C ALA A 239 -5.74 11.42 6.09
N GLN A 240 -5.34 10.58 5.13
CA GLN A 240 -3.92 10.24 4.94
C GLN A 240 -3.07 11.46 4.55
N THR A 241 -1.86 11.55 5.11
CA THR A 241 -0.85 12.57 4.78
C THR A 241 -0.34 12.40 3.35
N LEU A 242 -0.07 11.16 2.93
CA LEU A 242 0.13 10.81 1.53
C LEU A 242 -1.19 10.97 0.77
N ARG A 243 -1.22 11.80 -0.28
CA ARG A 243 -2.43 12.08 -1.07
C ARG A 243 -2.59 11.23 -2.34
N ASP A 244 -1.50 10.61 -2.78
CA ASP A 244 -1.42 9.83 -4.03
C ASP A 244 -1.91 8.39 -3.83
N TRP A 245 -3.22 8.26 -3.65
CA TRP A 245 -3.90 6.98 -3.47
C TRP A 245 -5.23 6.94 -4.23
N GLU A 246 -5.70 5.72 -4.51
CA GLU A 246 -7.10 5.42 -4.88
C GLU A 246 -7.70 4.43 -3.88
N ILE A 247 -9.04 4.45 -3.76
CA ILE A 247 -9.80 3.40 -3.08
C ILE A 247 -10.51 2.56 -4.13
N ILE A 248 -10.28 1.25 -4.07
CA ILE A 248 -11.05 0.24 -4.80
C ILE A 248 -11.95 -0.47 -3.79
N LEU A 249 -13.21 -0.05 -3.72
CA LEU A 249 -14.20 -0.67 -2.86
C LEU A 249 -14.94 -1.77 -3.62
N ILE A 250 -14.89 -2.99 -3.08
CA ILE A 250 -15.62 -4.13 -3.60
C ILE A 250 -16.79 -4.42 -2.66
N ASP A 251 -17.99 -4.04 -3.08
CA ASP A 251 -19.24 -4.44 -2.43
C ASP A 251 -19.54 -5.90 -2.78
N ASP A 252 -19.33 -6.79 -1.82
CA ASP A 252 -19.48 -8.24 -1.94
C ASP A 252 -20.92 -8.70 -1.67
N GLY A 253 -21.86 -8.02 -2.32
CA GLY A 253 -23.29 -8.34 -2.28
C GLY A 253 -23.98 -7.89 -1.01
N SER A 254 -23.67 -6.68 -0.51
CA SER A 254 -24.37 -6.12 0.65
C SER A 254 -25.87 -6.01 0.41
N THR A 255 -26.62 -6.20 1.49
CA THR A 255 -28.09 -6.05 1.53
C THR A 255 -28.52 -4.78 2.26
N ASP A 256 -27.58 -4.05 2.84
CA ASP A 256 -27.79 -2.76 3.49
C ASP A 256 -27.35 -1.60 2.58
N GLU A 257 -27.22 -0.40 3.15
CA GLU A 257 -26.91 0.82 2.40
C GLU A 257 -25.40 1.02 2.14
N THR A 258 -24.55 0.01 2.38
CA THR A 258 -23.07 0.14 2.28
C THR A 258 -22.61 0.80 0.99
N ALA A 259 -23.00 0.27 -0.18
CA ALA A 259 -22.57 0.83 -1.46
C ALA A 259 -23.12 2.25 -1.70
N ALA A 260 -24.36 2.50 -1.30
CA ALA A 260 -25.00 3.81 -1.48
C ALA A 260 -24.33 4.90 -0.63
N ILE A 261 -23.91 4.57 0.59
CA ILE A 261 -23.16 5.47 1.46
C ILE A 261 -21.84 5.89 0.80
N VAL A 262 -21.11 4.93 0.24
CA VAL A 262 -19.81 5.19 -0.38
C VAL A 262 -19.96 6.03 -1.66
N GLU A 263 -20.93 5.69 -2.50
CA GLU A 263 -21.21 6.44 -3.74
C GLU A 263 -21.60 7.90 -3.46
N ALA A 264 -22.25 8.16 -2.32
CA ALA A 264 -22.64 9.51 -1.92
C ALA A 264 -21.46 10.41 -1.49
N ILE A 265 -20.26 9.85 -1.26
CA ILE A 265 -19.08 10.63 -0.84
C ILE A 265 -18.58 11.56 -1.96
N GLY A 266 -18.69 11.13 -3.22
CA GLY A 266 -18.35 11.96 -4.38
C GLY A 266 -16.86 12.28 -4.56
N ASP A 267 -15.95 11.58 -3.86
CA ASP A 267 -14.50 11.71 -4.07
C ASP A 267 -14.09 10.91 -5.33
N PRO A 268 -13.50 11.56 -6.35
CA PRO A 268 -13.20 10.91 -7.63
C PRO A 268 -12.13 9.82 -7.54
N ARG A 269 -11.40 9.73 -6.42
CA ARG A 269 -10.41 8.66 -6.16
C ARG A 269 -11.03 7.39 -5.61
N ILE A 270 -12.35 7.38 -5.37
CA ILE A 270 -13.08 6.23 -4.82
C ILE A 270 -13.85 5.55 -5.93
N HIS A 271 -13.55 4.29 -6.16
CA HIS A 271 -14.16 3.46 -7.18
C HIS A 271 -14.93 2.31 -6.51
N VAL A 272 -16.24 2.26 -6.74
CA VAL A 272 -17.14 1.25 -6.16
C VAL A 272 -17.50 0.22 -7.23
N TYR A 273 -17.26 -1.05 -6.92
CA TYR A 273 -17.65 -2.18 -7.76
C TYR A 273 -18.52 -3.15 -6.97
N ARG A 274 -19.64 -3.56 -7.56
CA ARG A 274 -20.62 -4.45 -6.92
C ARG A 274 -20.54 -5.84 -7.52
N TYR A 275 -20.49 -6.86 -6.68
CA TYR A 275 -20.45 -8.25 -7.09
C TYR A 275 -21.37 -9.11 -6.22
N PRO A 276 -21.78 -10.31 -6.68
CA PRO A 276 -22.36 -11.32 -5.81
C PRO A 276 -21.35 -11.74 -4.72
N ASN A 277 -21.86 -12.00 -3.52
CA ASN A 277 -21.07 -12.42 -2.37
C ASN A 277 -20.21 -13.66 -2.69
N ALA A 278 -18.90 -13.53 -2.49
CA ALA A 278 -17.93 -14.60 -2.68
C ALA A 278 -16.87 -14.69 -1.57
N GLY A 279 -16.97 -13.83 -0.55
CA GLY A 279 -16.08 -13.82 0.60
C GLY A 279 -14.87 -12.89 0.41
N GLN A 280 -14.24 -12.55 1.53
CA GLN A 280 -13.27 -11.47 1.65
C GLN A 280 -12.05 -11.65 0.75
N GLY A 281 -11.44 -12.85 0.72
CA GLY A 281 -10.31 -13.15 -0.16
C GLY A 281 -10.62 -12.92 -1.66
N GLU A 282 -11.79 -13.35 -2.12
CA GLU A 282 -12.21 -13.14 -3.51
C GLU A 282 -12.51 -11.66 -3.78
N SER A 283 -13.14 -10.95 -2.85
CA SER A 283 -13.33 -9.50 -2.96
C SER A 283 -12.00 -8.75 -3.07
N ARG A 284 -10.97 -9.12 -2.29
CA ARG A 284 -9.64 -8.53 -2.40
C ARG A 284 -8.97 -8.84 -3.74
N ASN A 285 -9.15 -10.05 -4.27
CA ASN A 285 -8.67 -10.40 -5.62
C ASN A 285 -9.35 -9.56 -6.71
N ARG A 286 -10.68 -9.40 -6.65
CA ARG A 286 -11.43 -8.53 -7.57
C ARG A 286 -10.96 -7.09 -7.48
N GLY A 287 -10.72 -6.59 -6.27
CA GLY A 287 -10.17 -5.26 -6.05
C GLY A 287 -8.78 -5.09 -6.68
N ALA A 288 -7.90 -6.07 -6.49
CA ALA A 288 -6.57 -6.08 -7.09
C ALA A 288 -6.59 -6.08 -8.63
N CYS A 289 -7.65 -6.62 -9.26
CA CYS A 289 -7.83 -6.56 -10.71
C CYS A 289 -8.17 -5.16 -11.25
N HIS A 290 -8.81 -4.32 -10.43
CA HIS A 290 -9.13 -2.92 -10.79
C HIS A 290 -8.06 -1.93 -10.33
N ALA A 291 -7.31 -2.30 -9.29
CA ALA A 291 -6.25 -1.49 -8.72
C ALA A 291 -5.09 -1.24 -9.68
N THR A 292 -4.64 0.01 -9.76
CA THR A 292 -3.59 0.43 -10.70
C THR A 292 -2.27 0.82 -10.04
N GLY A 293 -2.28 1.06 -8.73
CA GLY A 293 -1.13 1.56 -8.00
C GLY A 293 0.02 0.59 -7.85
N GLU A 294 1.18 1.15 -7.54
CA GLU A 294 2.43 0.40 -7.36
C GLU A 294 2.38 -0.47 -6.09
N PHE A 295 1.73 0.04 -5.05
CA PHE A 295 1.51 -0.66 -3.80
C PHE A 295 0.03 -0.98 -3.60
N PHE A 296 -0.25 -2.18 -3.13
CA PHE A 296 -1.56 -2.57 -2.64
C PHE A 296 -1.56 -2.52 -1.12
N ALA A 297 -2.59 -1.88 -0.56
CA ALA A 297 -2.89 -1.94 0.86
C ALA A 297 -4.33 -2.44 1.02
N PHE A 298 -4.55 -3.40 1.91
CA PHE A 298 -5.89 -3.94 2.16
C PHE A 298 -6.44 -3.31 3.44
N LEU A 299 -7.71 -2.95 3.45
CA LEU A 299 -8.39 -2.36 4.61
C LEU A 299 -9.80 -2.92 4.71
N ASP A 300 -10.13 -3.54 5.84
CA ASP A 300 -11.47 -4.05 6.09
C ASP A 300 -12.45 -2.89 6.36
N ALA A 301 -13.72 -3.08 5.95
CA ALA A 301 -14.75 -2.05 5.97
C ALA A 301 -15.10 -1.50 7.37
N ASP A 302 -14.55 -2.08 8.43
CA ASP A 302 -14.78 -1.72 9.83
C ASP A 302 -13.52 -1.32 10.61
N ASP A 303 -12.34 -1.33 9.98
CA ASP A 303 -11.07 -0.96 10.61
C ASP A 303 -10.67 0.50 10.32
N LEU A 304 -9.81 1.07 11.16
CA LEU A 304 -9.32 2.44 10.98
C LEU A 304 -7.79 2.50 10.90
N TRP A 305 -7.27 3.40 10.09
CA TRP A 305 -5.84 3.71 10.01
C TRP A 305 -5.48 5.04 10.67
N SER A 306 -4.26 5.13 11.19
CA SER A 306 -3.69 6.44 11.54
C SER A 306 -3.45 7.26 10.27
N SER A 307 -3.54 8.59 10.38
CA SER A 307 -3.42 9.52 9.24
C SER A 307 -2.06 9.47 8.52
N ASP A 308 -1.03 8.89 9.12
CA ASP A 308 0.33 8.80 8.57
C ASP A 308 0.67 7.40 8.05
N LYS A 309 -0.26 6.44 8.05
CA LYS A 309 0.04 5.04 7.76
C LYS A 309 0.64 4.84 6.36
N LEU A 310 -0.02 5.34 5.31
CA LEU A 310 0.41 5.09 3.94
C LEU A 310 1.80 5.68 3.66
N GLU A 311 2.04 6.91 4.10
CA GLU A 311 3.34 7.59 3.98
C GLU A 311 4.45 6.77 4.66
N ARG A 312 4.21 6.31 5.89
CA ARG A 312 5.20 5.54 6.65
C ARG A 312 5.45 4.16 6.07
N MET A 313 4.43 3.51 5.51
CA MET A 313 4.57 2.21 4.83
C MET A 313 5.39 2.34 3.55
N VAL A 314 5.05 3.30 2.69
CA VAL A 314 5.81 3.59 1.45
C VAL A 314 7.27 3.90 1.78
N LYS A 315 7.50 4.79 2.75
CA LYS A 315 8.86 5.13 3.18
C LYS A 315 9.61 3.91 3.70
N ALA A 316 8.98 3.07 4.51
CA ALA A 316 9.62 1.88 5.06
C ALA A 316 10.05 0.89 3.97
N ILE A 317 9.23 0.68 2.93
CA ILE A 317 9.60 -0.15 1.78
C ILE A 317 10.74 0.50 0.99
N GLY A 318 10.65 1.82 0.71
CA GLY A 318 11.69 2.56 -0.02
C GLY A 318 13.06 2.55 0.66
N ASP A 319 13.09 2.65 1.99
CA ASP A 319 14.33 2.58 2.79
C ASP A 319 14.95 1.17 2.82
N HIS A 320 14.22 0.14 2.39
CA HIS A 320 14.65 -1.27 2.43
C HIS A 320 14.43 -1.96 1.07
N PRO A 321 15.34 -1.79 0.09
CA PRO A 321 15.12 -2.23 -1.31
C PRO A 321 14.86 -3.73 -1.53
N LYS A 322 15.11 -4.59 -0.52
CA LYS A 322 14.79 -6.03 -0.57
C LYS A 322 13.38 -6.35 -0.06
N ALA A 323 12.77 -5.42 0.67
CA ALA A 323 11.44 -5.57 1.21
C ALA A 323 10.40 -5.34 0.12
N ALA A 324 9.41 -6.23 0.04
CA ALA A 324 8.25 -6.04 -0.82
C ALA A 324 6.96 -5.86 0.01
N VAL A 325 7.08 -5.93 1.34
CA VAL A 325 5.96 -5.98 2.26
C VAL A 325 6.29 -5.17 3.50
N ALA A 326 5.38 -4.30 3.91
CA ALA A 326 5.44 -3.54 5.15
C ALA A 326 4.21 -3.81 6.02
N TYR A 327 4.42 -3.84 7.33
CA TYR A 327 3.35 -3.98 8.33
C TYR A 327 3.65 -3.15 9.58
N SER A 328 2.64 -2.93 10.41
CA SER A 328 2.74 -2.09 11.61
C SER A 328 2.26 -2.83 12.86
N TRP A 329 2.38 -2.18 14.02
CA TRP A 329 1.68 -2.65 15.22
C TRP A 329 0.19 -2.33 15.13
N ILE A 330 -0.58 -2.94 16.04
CA ILE A 330 -2.04 -2.87 16.04
C ILE A 330 -2.54 -2.48 17.42
N ASP A 331 -3.56 -1.63 17.45
CA ASP A 331 -4.42 -1.41 18.62
C ASP A 331 -5.81 -2.03 18.36
N HIS A 332 -6.48 -2.49 19.41
CA HIS A 332 -7.85 -2.98 19.34
C HIS A 332 -8.83 -1.89 19.76
N ILE A 333 -9.92 -1.75 19.00
CA ILE A 333 -11.02 -0.84 19.28
C ILE A 333 -12.35 -1.61 19.40
N ASP A 334 -13.31 -1.04 20.14
CA ASP A 334 -14.65 -1.59 20.29
C ASP A 334 -15.57 -1.23 19.12
N GLU A 335 -16.84 -1.66 19.18
CA GLU A 335 -17.85 -1.38 18.14
C GLU A 335 -18.09 0.13 17.93
N ASP A 336 -17.83 0.97 18.94
CA ASP A 336 -17.99 2.43 18.91
C ASP A 336 -16.68 3.16 18.54
N GLY A 337 -15.60 2.42 18.25
CA GLY A 337 -14.30 2.96 17.83
C GLY A 337 -13.43 3.40 19.00
N ARG A 338 -13.80 3.06 20.24
CA ARG A 338 -13.02 3.41 21.42
C ARG A 338 -11.90 2.40 21.63
N PHE A 339 -10.73 2.91 22.01
CA PHE A 339 -9.57 2.08 22.36
C PHE A 339 -9.90 1.07 23.47
N MET A 340 -9.59 -0.20 23.21
CA MET A 340 -9.73 -1.29 24.17
C MET A 340 -8.40 -1.72 24.77
N ALA A 341 -7.43 -2.04 23.92
CA ALA A 341 -6.14 -2.59 24.32
C ALA A 341 -5.12 -2.50 23.18
N ARG A 342 -3.83 -2.55 23.54
CA ARG A 342 -2.77 -2.85 22.58
C ARG A 342 -2.97 -4.25 22.01
N GLY A 343 -2.83 -4.39 20.70
CA GLY A 343 -2.86 -5.66 19.97
C GLY A 343 -1.46 -6.27 19.88
N CYS A 344 -1.01 -6.54 18.66
CA CYS A 344 0.33 -7.09 18.41
C CYS A 344 1.36 -5.96 18.20
N ASP A 345 2.48 -6.03 18.92
CA ASP A 345 3.63 -5.13 18.81
C ASP A 345 4.94 -5.86 18.44
N TYR A 346 4.82 -7.07 17.87
CA TYR A 346 5.97 -7.88 17.49
C TYR A 346 6.65 -7.35 16.22
N THR A 347 7.96 -7.11 16.31
CA THR A 347 8.76 -6.56 15.21
C THR A 347 9.79 -7.58 14.71
N ARG A 348 9.73 -7.82 13.39
CA ARG A 348 10.74 -8.58 12.64
C ARG A 348 10.92 -7.99 11.24
N ARG A 349 12.16 -7.95 10.78
CA ARG A 349 12.56 -7.47 9.45
C ARG A 349 13.30 -8.58 8.69
N GLY A 350 13.34 -8.48 7.36
CA GLY A 350 14.02 -9.45 6.50
C GLY A 350 13.16 -10.68 6.22
N TYR A 351 13.76 -11.86 6.22
CA TYR A 351 13.01 -13.13 6.12
C TYR A 351 12.28 -13.42 7.43
N VAL A 352 10.96 -13.58 7.34
CA VAL A 352 10.09 -13.74 8.52
C VAL A 352 9.26 -15.02 8.51
N TYR A 353 9.46 -15.89 7.52
CA TYR A 353 8.67 -17.11 7.30
C TYR A 353 8.61 -17.99 8.55
N ASP A 354 9.75 -18.26 9.19
CA ASP A 354 9.81 -19.08 10.41
C ASP A 354 9.01 -18.47 11.56
N LYS A 355 9.10 -17.15 11.75
CA LYS A 355 8.34 -16.44 12.79
C LYS A 355 6.85 -16.43 12.49
N LEU A 356 6.49 -16.25 11.22
CA LEU A 356 5.11 -16.18 10.77
C LEU A 356 4.43 -17.56 10.78
N LEU A 357 5.20 -18.64 10.58
CA LEU A 357 4.76 -19.99 10.87
C LEU A 357 4.34 -20.11 12.33
N LEU A 358 5.19 -19.67 13.28
CA LEU A 358 4.93 -19.80 14.73
C LEU A 358 3.70 -19.00 15.20
N SER A 359 3.47 -17.82 14.66
CA SER A 359 2.31 -17.00 14.99
C SER A 359 2.01 -16.00 13.89
N ASP A 360 0.72 -15.78 13.63
CA ASP A 360 0.28 -14.68 12.77
C ASP A 360 0.38 -13.35 13.53
N PHE A 361 1.58 -12.77 13.54
CA PHE A 361 1.85 -11.50 14.20
C PHE A 361 1.52 -10.28 13.32
N ILE A 362 1.16 -10.48 12.05
CA ILE A 362 0.63 -9.42 11.17
C ILE A 362 -0.80 -9.08 11.59
N ALA A 363 -1.54 -10.07 12.09
CA ALA A 363 -2.79 -9.90 12.84
C ALA A 363 -3.89 -9.11 12.10
N GLY A 364 -4.11 -9.48 10.82
CA GLY A 364 -5.30 -9.11 10.04
C GLY A 364 -5.00 -8.54 8.67
N GLY A 365 -5.98 -8.63 7.77
CA GLY A 365 -5.94 -8.10 6.41
C GLY A 365 -5.64 -6.60 6.32
N SER A 366 -6.13 -5.82 7.29
CA SER A 366 -6.02 -4.36 7.32
C SER A 366 -4.62 -3.81 7.64
N ASN A 367 -3.64 -4.66 7.99
CA ASN A 367 -2.38 -4.17 8.55
C ASN A 367 -1.30 -3.88 7.50
N LEU A 368 -1.31 -4.64 6.40
CA LEU A 368 -0.16 -4.80 5.52
C LEU A 368 -0.28 -3.97 4.23
N MET A 369 0.84 -3.44 3.78
CA MET A 369 1.05 -2.89 2.43
C MET A 369 2.08 -3.76 1.70
N LEU A 370 1.88 -3.99 0.40
CA LEU A 370 2.81 -4.76 -0.41
C LEU A 370 2.96 -4.19 -1.83
N TRP A 371 4.15 -4.40 -2.41
CA TRP A 371 4.39 -4.12 -3.82
C TRP A 371 3.49 -4.99 -4.69
N ARG A 372 2.72 -4.37 -5.59
CA ARG A 372 1.73 -5.04 -6.47
C ARG A 372 2.31 -6.25 -7.21
N GLY A 373 3.56 -6.21 -7.65
CA GLY A 373 4.19 -7.35 -8.31
C GLY A 373 4.31 -8.58 -7.41
N ALA A 374 4.53 -8.38 -6.10
CA ALA A 374 4.57 -9.47 -5.13
C ALA A 374 3.22 -10.17 -5.01
N PHE A 375 2.10 -9.42 -5.09
CA PHE A 375 0.75 -9.98 -5.12
C PHE A 375 0.57 -10.97 -6.28
N GLY A 376 0.96 -10.55 -7.50
CA GLY A 376 0.87 -11.36 -8.70
C GLY A 376 1.77 -12.58 -8.64
N MET A 377 2.99 -12.45 -8.10
CA MET A 377 3.96 -13.54 -7.98
C MET A 377 3.55 -14.65 -7.01
N VAL A 378 2.68 -14.35 -6.03
CA VAL A 378 2.13 -15.37 -5.12
C VAL A 378 0.73 -15.84 -5.52
N GLY A 379 0.11 -15.22 -6.54
CA GLY A 379 -1.20 -15.61 -7.06
C GLY A 379 -2.41 -15.08 -6.26
N GLY A 380 -2.24 -13.99 -5.51
CA GLY A 380 -3.32 -13.36 -4.73
C GLY A 380 -3.82 -14.19 -3.55
N PHE A 381 -5.01 -13.88 -3.04
CA PHE A 381 -5.67 -14.61 -1.94
C PHE A 381 -6.26 -15.92 -2.43
N ASN A 382 -6.21 -16.96 -1.59
CA ASN A 382 -6.88 -18.23 -1.88
C ASN A 382 -8.33 -18.19 -1.33
N PRO A 383 -9.37 -18.15 -2.19
CA PRO A 383 -10.76 -18.01 -1.77
C PRO A 383 -11.33 -19.27 -1.09
N GLU A 384 -10.60 -20.40 -1.12
CA GLU A 384 -11.02 -21.63 -0.45
C GLU A 384 -10.63 -21.70 1.02
N LEU A 385 -9.86 -20.75 1.54
CA LEU A 385 -9.33 -20.74 2.91
C LEU A 385 -9.99 -19.76 3.91
N PRO A 386 -11.28 -19.34 3.78
CA PRO A 386 -11.84 -18.43 4.76
C PRO A 386 -12.12 -19.09 6.12
N PRO A 387 -11.86 -18.42 7.26
CA PRO A 387 -11.38 -17.02 7.41
C PRO A 387 -9.86 -16.90 7.69
N ALA A 388 -9.03 -17.77 7.09
CA ALA A 388 -7.58 -17.81 7.28
C ALA A 388 -6.79 -17.50 5.99
N GLU A 389 -7.46 -16.92 4.98
CA GLU A 389 -6.88 -16.55 3.68
C GLU A 389 -5.73 -15.55 3.82
N ASP A 390 -5.78 -14.68 4.83
CA ASP A 390 -4.73 -13.70 5.13
C ASP A 390 -3.44 -14.39 5.54
N ARG A 391 -3.51 -15.32 6.51
CA ARG A 391 -2.32 -16.03 7.00
C ARG A 391 -1.65 -16.84 5.90
N ASP A 392 -2.42 -17.47 5.02
CA ASP A 392 -1.87 -18.17 3.85
C ASP A 392 -1.13 -17.21 2.90
N MET A 393 -1.75 -16.06 2.60
CA MET A 393 -1.13 -15.02 1.77
C MET A 393 0.18 -14.50 2.36
N TRP A 394 0.19 -14.20 3.66
CA TRP A 394 1.38 -13.72 4.35
C TRP A 394 2.51 -14.76 4.33
N LEU A 395 2.19 -16.04 4.53
CA LEU A 395 3.18 -17.12 4.46
C LEU A 395 3.77 -17.24 3.05
N ARG A 396 2.94 -17.25 2.00
CA ARG A 396 3.43 -17.30 0.60
C ARG A 396 4.28 -16.10 0.22
N LEU A 397 3.99 -14.91 0.77
CA LEU A 397 4.84 -13.74 0.61
C LEU A 397 6.17 -13.88 1.35
N ALA A 398 6.15 -14.37 2.60
CA ALA A 398 7.34 -14.56 3.43
C ALA A 398 8.31 -15.61 2.89
N GLU A 399 7.84 -16.54 2.06
CA GLU A 399 8.68 -17.50 1.31
C GLU A 399 9.58 -16.81 0.27
N LYS A 400 9.18 -15.64 -0.24
CA LYS A 400 9.81 -15.01 -1.41
C LYS A 400 10.42 -13.64 -1.12
N PHE A 401 9.84 -12.88 -0.21
CA PHE A 401 10.16 -11.46 -0.04
C PHE A 401 10.55 -11.12 1.40
N HIS A 402 11.34 -10.06 1.55
CA HIS A 402 11.61 -9.49 2.87
C HIS A 402 10.42 -8.67 3.33
N PHE A 403 10.25 -8.64 4.64
CA PHE A 403 9.27 -7.81 5.33
C PHE A 403 9.99 -6.69 6.08
N VAL A 404 9.32 -5.55 6.22
CA VAL A 404 9.73 -4.46 7.11
C VAL A 404 8.61 -4.13 8.07
N ALA A 405 8.96 -3.86 9.33
CA ALA A 405 8.01 -3.51 10.38
C ALA A 405 8.12 -2.03 10.71
N ILE A 406 6.97 -1.38 10.90
CA ILE A 406 6.86 -0.05 11.48
C ILE A 406 6.48 -0.21 12.96
N GLU A 407 7.37 0.25 13.83
CA GLU A 407 7.23 0.15 15.30
C GLU A 407 6.28 1.22 15.85
N ALA A 408 5.04 1.21 15.36
CA ALA A 408 3.95 2.10 15.79
C ALA A 408 2.58 1.47 15.51
N PRO A 409 1.56 1.73 16.33
CA PRO A 409 0.21 1.22 16.11
C PRO A 409 -0.51 2.03 15.01
N LEU A 410 -0.37 1.61 13.75
CA LEU A 410 -0.97 2.31 12.60
C LEU A 410 -2.29 1.69 12.14
N LEU A 411 -2.69 0.56 12.74
CA LEU A 411 -4.01 -0.05 12.55
C LEU A 411 -4.76 -0.06 13.87
N GLN A 412 -6.02 0.38 13.83
CA GLN A 412 -7.01 0.22 14.88
C GLN A 412 -8.00 -0.86 14.42
N TYR A 413 -7.82 -2.08 14.93
CA TYR A 413 -8.58 -3.27 14.55
C TYR A 413 -9.86 -3.39 15.39
N ARG A 414 -11.03 -3.44 14.73
CA ARG A 414 -12.32 -3.46 15.41
C ARG A 414 -12.72 -4.85 15.87
N GLN A 415 -13.07 -4.98 17.14
CA GLN A 415 -13.51 -6.25 17.73
C GLN A 415 -15.03 -6.30 17.85
N VAL A 416 -15.67 -7.02 16.92
CA VAL A 416 -17.12 -7.31 16.96
C VAL A 416 -17.39 -8.78 17.34
N PRO A 417 -18.39 -9.07 18.21
CA PRO A 417 -18.73 -10.43 18.64
C PRO A 417 -19.17 -11.37 17.51
N GLN A 418 -19.67 -10.83 16.40
CA GLN A 418 -20.21 -11.56 15.25
C GLN A 418 -19.24 -11.62 14.06
N SER A 419 -17.95 -11.29 14.27
CA SER A 419 -16.93 -11.36 13.22
C SER A 419 -16.76 -12.78 12.67
N GLN A 420 -16.22 -12.90 11.45
CA GLN A 420 -15.87 -14.22 10.90
C GLN A 420 -14.92 -15.00 11.83
N SER A 421 -14.04 -14.29 12.53
CA SER A 421 -13.10 -14.85 13.50
C SER A 421 -13.75 -15.44 14.76
N ALA A 422 -15.02 -15.11 15.03
CA ALA A 422 -15.79 -15.66 16.16
C ALA A 422 -16.24 -17.12 15.93
N ASN A 423 -16.31 -17.58 14.68
CA ASN A 423 -16.65 -18.98 14.37
C ASN A 423 -15.39 -19.87 14.49
N VAL A 424 -15.09 -20.29 15.71
CA VAL A 424 -13.88 -21.06 16.05
C VAL A 424 -13.78 -22.37 15.28
N THR A 425 -14.89 -23.09 15.07
CA THR A 425 -14.87 -24.37 14.33
C THR A 425 -14.47 -24.18 12.87
N ARG A 426 -14.98 -23.13 12.22
CA ARG A 426 -14.59 -22.79 10.84
C ARG A 426 -13.13 -22.33 10.79
N MET A 427 -12.73 -21.49 11.76
CA MET A 427 -11.36 -21.00 11.88
C MET A 427 -10.36 -22.16 12.06
N GLU A 428 -10.65 -23.12 12.94
CA GLU A 428 -9.79 -24.29 13.18
C GLU A 428 -9.54 -25.09 11.90
N ARG A 429 -10.62 -25.41 11.16
CA ARG A 429 -10.52 -26.16 9.90
C ARG A 429 -9.67 -25.42 8.87
N SER A 430 -9.87 -24.10 8.75
CA SER A 430 -9.12 -23.33 7.77
C SER A 430 -7.65 -23.18 8.17
N GLN A 431 -7.38 -22.81 9.43
CA GLN A 431 -6.02 -22.71 9.97
C GLN A 431 -5.24 -24.02 9.81
N ARG A 432 -5.88 -25.16 10.02
CA ARG A 432 -5.25 -26.46 9.81
C ARG A 432 -4.83 -26.67 8.34
N ARG A 433 -5.67 -26.32 7.36
CA ARG A 433 -5.32 -26.39 5.93
C ARG A 433 -4.16 -25.45 5.58
N VAL A 434 -4.17 -24.23 6.14
CA VAL A 434 -3.06 -23.27 5.97
C VAL A 434 -1.76 -23.83 6.52
N ILE A 435 -1.79 -24.40 7.73
CA ILE A 435 -0.62 -25.00 8.38
C ILE A 435 -0.11 -26.20 7.57
N GLU A 436 -0.98 -27.11 7.15
CA GLU A 436 -0.62 -28.26 6.31
C GLU A 436 0.09 -27.78 5.02
N ALA A 437 -0.51 -26.86 4.28
CA ALA A 437 0.06 -26.34 3.04
C ALA A 437 1.38 -25.57 3.27
N ALA A 438 1.52 -24.87 4.40
CA ALA A 438 2.75 -24.17 4.73
C ALA A 438 3.88 -25.16 5.06
N PHE A 439 3.61 -26.21 5.84
CA PHE A 439 4.62 -27.23 6.13
C PHE A 439 5.02 -28.07 4.91
N ASP A 440 4.16 -28.21 3.91
CA ASP A 440 4.53 -28.82 2.63
C ASP A 440 5.57 -27.97 1.87
N ARG A 441 5.51 -26.63 2.02
CA ARG A 441 6.45 -25.68 1.39
C ARG A 441 7.70 -25.42 2.24
N ALA A 442 7.62 -25.64 3.55
CA ALA A 442 8.68 -25.32 4.50
C ALA A 442 10.08 -25.93 4.18
N PRO A 443 10.22 -27.16 3.65
CA PRO A 443 11.53 -27.75 3.37
C PRO A 443 12.44 -26.92 2.44
N ASP A 444 11.85 -26.14 1.54
CA ASP A 444 12.57 -25.28 0.59
C ASP A 444 12.84 -23.87 1.13
N ASN A 445 12.45 -23.60 2.38
CA ASN A 445 12.57 -22.28 3.00
C ASN A 445 13.61 -22.27 4.12
N PHE A 446 14.31 -21.16 4.28
CA PHE A 446 15.16 -20.93 5.45
C PHE A 446 14.29 -20.85 6.73
N PRO A 447 14.72 -21.42 7.88
CA PRO A 447 15.99 -22.12 8.13
C PRO A 447 15.98 -23.63 7.79
N PHE A 448 14.86 -24.18 7.33
CA PHE A 448 14.68 -25.63 7.15
C PHE A 448 15.55 -26.23 6.05
N THR A 449 15.95 -25.43 5.06
CA THR A 449 16.96 -25.82 4.07
C THR A 449 18.32 -26.12 4.69
N GLN A 450 18.66 -25.48 5.82
CA GLN A 450 19.94 -25.66 6.52
C GLN A 450 19.82 -26.61 7.71
N LEU A 451 18.71 -26.54 8.45
CA LEU A 451 18.39 -27.41 9.59
C LEU A 451 17.02 -28.07 9.40
N PRO A 452 16.89 -29.09 8.54
CA PRO A 452 15.63 -29.81 8.36
C PRO A 452 15.12 -30.47 9.65
N GLU A 453 16.02 -30.74 10.60
CA GLU A 453 15.70 -31.29 11.93
C GLU A 453 14.81 -30.35 12.76
N LEU A 454 14.70 -29.06 12.40
CA LEU A 454 13.81 -28.12 13.07
C LEU A 454 12.33 -28.31 12.70
N LEU A 455 12.01 -28.93 11.55
CA LEU A 455 10.64 -29.03 11.04
C LEU A 455 9.65 -29.66 12.05
N PRO A 456 9.96 -30.81 12.70
CA PRO A 456 9.06 -31.40 13.69
C PRO A 456 8.79 -30.48 14.89
N TYR A 457 9.83 -29.77 15.37
CA TYR A 457 9.69 -28.84 16.50
C TYR A 457 8.84 -27.63 16.14
N TYR A 458 9.04 -27.05 14.94
CA TYR A 458 8.16 -25.99 14.44
C TYR A 458 6.73 -26.53 14.32
N LYS A 459 6.51 -27.72 13.75
CA LYS A 459 5.15 -28.28 13.57
C LYS A 459 4.39 -28.40 14.90
N CYS A 460 5.03 -28.96 15.92
CA CYS A 460 4.45 -29.02 17.26
C CYS A 460 4.16 -27.62 17.81
N GLN A 461 5.11 -26.70 17.75
CA GLN A 461 4.92 -25.38 18.35
C GLN A 461 3.88 -24.53 17.60
N VAL A 462 3.82 -24.62 16.27
CA VAL A 462 2.81 -23.94 15.43
C VAL A 462 1.40 -24.42 15.80
N LEU A 463 1.22 -25.74 15.97
CA LEU A 463 -0.04 -26.31 16.42
C LEU A 463 -0.36 -25.84 17.84
N ALA A 464 0.59 -25.92 18.78
CA ALA A 464 0.37 -25.45 20.14
C ALA A 464 -0.05 -23.97 20.19
N ASN A 465 0.65 -23.07 19.48
CA ASN A 465 0.32 -21.65 19.42
C ASN A 465 -1.06 -21.40 18.78
N THR A 466 -1.35 -22.05 17.64
CA THR A 466 -2.62 -21.89 16.94
C THR A 466 -3.79 -22.35 17.82
N TYR A 467 -3.66 -23.50 18.49
CA TYR A 467 -4.74 -24.01 19.34
C TYR A 467 -4.85 -23.29 20.69
N LYS A 468 -3.79 -22.63 21.20
CA LYS A 468 -3.92 -21.66 22.31
C LYS A 468 -4.82 -20.51 21.90
N TYR A 469 -4.62 -19.95 20.70
CA TYR A 469 -5.46 -18.87 20.19
C TYR A 469 -6.92 -19.30 19.99
N LEU A 470 -7.14 -20.46 19.38
CA LEU A 470 -8.50 -21.00 19.20
C LEU A 470 -9.18 -21.28 20.55
N THR A 471 -8.45 -21.84 21.52
CA THR A 471 -8.97 -22.05 22.89
C THR A 471 -9.32 -20.73 23.57
N PHE A 472 -8.45 -19.72 23.44
CA PHE A 472 -8.71 -18.38 23.95
C PHE A 472 -10.00 -17.82 23.34
N LYS A 473 -10.12 -17.82 22.01
CA LYS A 473 -11.30 -17.30 21.30
C LYS A 473 -12.59 -18.02 21.71
N GLN A 474 -12.55 -19.34 21.84
CA GLN A 474 -13.70 -20.14 22.27
C GLN A 474 -14.17 -19.81 23.70
N LEU A 475 -13.25 -19.37 24.56
CA LEU A 475 -13.52 -19.03 25.97
C LEU A 475 -13.76 -17.54 26.23
N ASP A 476 -13.58 -16.69 25.21
CA ASP A 476 -13.80 -15.25 25.29
C ASP A 476 -15.29 -14.90 25.10
N ALA A 477 -16.03 -15.72 24.34
CA ALA A 477 -17.48 -15.68 24.25
C ALA A 477 -18.16 -16.26 25.52
N PRO A 478 -19.44 -15.95 25.79
CA PRO A 478 -20.20 -16.57 26.88
C PRO A 478 -20.13 -18.09 26.81
N VAL A 479 -19.55 -18.70 27.85
CA VAL A 479 -19.30 -20.14 27.86
C VAL A 479 -20.58 -20.90 28.18
N ASP A 480 -21.10 -21.64 27.21
CA ASP A 480 -22.07 -22.72 27.44
C ASP A 480 -21.37 -24.09 27.46
N GLN A 481 -22.13 -25.15 27.76
CA GLN A 481 -21.56 -26.50 27.86
C GLN A 481 -20.99 -27.00 26.53
N ALA A 482 -21.57 -26.61 25.39
CA ALA A 482 -21.07 -27.01 24.07
C ALA A 482 -19.73 -26.32 23.77
N SER A 483 -19.67 -25.01 24.00
CA SER A 483 -18.48 -24.17 23.87
C SER A 483 -17.35 -24.65 24.78
N ALA A 484 -17.67 -25.04 26.02
CA ALA A 484 -16.70 -25.60 26.95
C ALA A 484 -16.11 -26.95 26.47
N ARG A 485 -16.92 -27.80 25.83
CA ARG A 485 -16.43 -29.08 25.25
C ARG A 485 -15.49 -28.84 24.06
N ILE A 486 -15.83 -27.88 23.20
CA ILE A 486 -14.95 -27.48 22.09
C ILE A 486 -13.63 -26.93 22.64
N ALA A 487 -13.68 -26.03 23.62
CA ALA A 487 -12.49 -25.49 24.27
C ALA A 487 -11.61 -26.59 24.89
N LEU A 488 -12.22 -27.63 25.48
CA LEU A 488 -11.49 -28.78 26.02
C LEU A 488 -10.76 -29.57 24.93
N GLN A 489 -11.43 -29.82 23.80
CA GLN A 489 -10.83 -30.51 22.65
C GLN A 489 -9.67 -29.71 22.05
N LEU A 490 -9.86 -28.40 21.86
CA LEU A 490 -8.82 -27.50 21.35
C LEU A 490 -7.62 -27.45 22.31
N PHE A 491 -7.88 -27.36 23.61
CA PHE A 491 -6.81 -27.30 24.61
C PHE A 491 -6.06 -28.63 24.75
N GLN A 492 -6.70 -29.77 24.49
CA GLN A 492 -6.01 -31.05 24.45
C GLN A 492 -4.92 -31.07 23.37
N VAL A 493 -5.20 -30.51 22.18
CA VAL A 493 -4.20 -30.38 21.10
C VAL A 493 -3.00 -29.52 21.54
N VAL A 494 -3.22 -28.50 22.38
CA VAL A 494 -2.13 -27.71 22.96
C VAL A 494 -1.22 -28.59 23.83
N LEU A 495 -1.80 -29.44 24.68
CA LEU A 495 -1.03 -30.31 25.57
C LEU A 495 -0.29 -31.43 24.82
N ASP A 496 -0.90 -31.96 23.76
CA ASP A 496 -0.30 -33.00 22.94
C ASP A 496 0.94 -32.49 22.19
N ASN A 497 0.95 -31.21 21.83
CA ASN A 497 2.03 -30.58 21.06
C ASN A 497 3.02 -29.77 21.92
N GLU A 498 2.66 -29.37 23.14
CA GLU A 498 3.54 -28.67 24.08
C GLU A 498 3.39 -29.22 25.51
N PRO A 499 3.84 -30.46 25.77
CA PRO A 499 3.68 -31.10 27.09
C PRO A 499 4.48 -30.38 28.20
N THR A 500 5.55 -29.66 27.84
CA THR A 500 6.37 -28.85 28.75
C THR A 500 5.58 -27.70 29.39
N LEU A 501 4.48 -27.25 28.77
CA LEU A 501 3.62 -26.20 29.31
C LEU A 501 3.04 -26.58 30.69
N ILE A 502 2.70 -27.85 30.90
CA ILE A 502 2.23 -28.37 32.19
C ILE A 502 3.35 -28.33 33.23
N GLN A 503 4.57 -28.69 32.82
CA GLN A 503 5.72 -28.76 33.72
C GLN A 503 6.14 -27.36 34.18
N GLN A 504 6.17 -26.39 33.26
CA GLN A 504 6.61 -25.02 33.51
C GLN A 504 5.53 -24.18 34.21
N HIS A 505 4.25 -24.39 33.90
CA HIS A 505 3.14 -23.54 34.36
C HIS A 505 2.01 -24.33 35.02
N ARG A 506 2.34 -25.38 35.77
CA ARG A 506 1.39 -26.32 36.41
C ARG A 506 0.21 -25.65 37.10
N ARG A 507 0.45 -24.60 37.90
CA ARG A 507 -0.62 -23.90 38.65
C ARG A 507 -1.60 -23.19 37.72
N PHE A 508 -1.12 -22.58 36.64
CA PHE A 508 -1.96 -21.91 35.65
C PHE A 508 -2.80 -22.94 34.89
N ILE A 509 -2.15 -23.99 34.38
CA ILE A 509 -2.80 -25.03 33.59
C ILE A 509 -3.89 -25.75 34.39
N ILE A 510 -3.63 -26.11 35.65
CA ILE A 510 -4.65 -26.72 36.52
C ILE A 510 -5.86 -25.80 36.69
N LYS A 511 -5.65 -24.49 36.87
CA LYS A 511 -6.76 -23.54 37.02
C LYS A 511 -7.54 -23.37 35.72
N LEU A 512 -6.87 -23.31 34.57
CA LEU A 512 -7.51 -23.20 33.27
C LEU A 512 -8.30 -24.48 32.95
N TRP A 513 -7.71 -25.66 33.16
CA TRP A 513 -8.40 -26.95 33.04
C TRP A 513 -9.61 -27.04 33.94
N LEU A 514 -9.47 -26.67 35.22
CA LEU A 514 -10.58 -26.69 36.16
C LEU A 514 -11.70 -25.75 35.71
N ARG A 515 -11.36 -24.57 35.18
CA ARG A 515 -12.35 -23.64 34.62
C ARG A 515 -13.12 -24.28 33.46
N ILE A 516 -12.41 -24.84 32.48
CA ILE A 516 -13.01 -25.48 31.30
C ILE A 516 -13.89 -26.64 31.74
N TRP A 517 -13.38 -27.52 32.61
CA TRP A 517 -14.10 -28.67 33.13
C TRP A 517 -15.37 -28.25 33.90
N LEU A 518 -15.28 -27.28 34.81
CA LEU A 518 -16.46 -26.78 35.52
C LEU A 518 -17.52 -26.24 34.56
N ALA A 519 -17.11 -25.57 33.48
CA ALA A 519 -18.02 -25.08 32.45
C ALA A 519 -18.66 -26.21 31.61
N THR A 520 -18.01 -27.37 31.49
CA THR A 520 -18.61 -28.54 30.81
C THR A 520 -19.66 -29.26 31.66
N VAL A 521 -19.52 -29.25 32.99
CA VAL A 521 -20.34 -30.08 33.90
C VAL A 521 -21.44 -29.27 34.60
N LEU A 522 -21.16 -28.02 34.99
CA LEU A 522 -22.11 -27.23 35.78
C LEU A 522 -23.18 -26.55 34.90
N PRO A 523 -24.42 -26.39 35.41
CA PRO A 523 -25.41 -25.53 34.78
C PRO A 523 -24.96 -24.06 34.74
N PRO A 524 -25.33 -23.27 33.70
CA PRO A 524 -24.87 -21.89 33.51
C PRO A 524 -25.10 -20.97 34.73
N ALA A 525 -26.23 -21.11 35.42
CA ALA A 525 -26.56 -20.31 36.60
C ALA A 525 -25.66 -20.59 37.83
N ILE A 526 -25.11 -21.81 37.93
CA ILE A 526 -24.18 -22.19 38.98
C ILE A 526 -22.76 -21.77 38.57
N MET A 527 -22.38 -22.00 37.31
CA MET A 527 -21.11 -21.55 36.75
C MET A 527 -20.92 -20.03 36.91
N ALA A 528 -21.93 -19.23 36.59
CA ALA A 528 -21.89 -17.77 36.73
C ALA A 528 -21.72 -17.31 38.19
N ARG A 529 -22.19 -18.10 39.17
CA ARG A 529 -21.96 -17.83 40.60
C ARG A 529 -20.53 -18.19 41.00
N VAL A 530 -20.01 -19.32 40.53
CA VAL A 530 -18.63 -19.77 40.78
C VAL A 530 -17.62 -18.78 40.19
N PHE A 531 -17.80 -18.36 38.93
CA PHE A 531 -16.88 -17.42 38.28
C PHE A 531 -16.93 -16.01 38.88
N ARG A 532 -18.11 -15.56 39.37
CA ARG A 532 -18.20 -14.32 40.16
C ARG A 532 -17.46 -14.41 41.49
N ARG A 533 -17.50 -15.57 42.15
CA ARG A 533 -16.82 -15.79 43.44
C ARG A 533 -15.30 -15.89 43.30
N PHE A 534 -14.81 -16.45 42.21
CA PHE A 534 -13.37 -16.64 41.96
C PHE A 534 -12.90 -15.80 40.77
N ARG A 535 -12.52 -14.54 41.06
CA ARG A 535 -12.07 -13.56 40.05
C ARG A 535 -10.93 -14.05 39.15
N THR A 536 -10.11 -14.99 39.61
CA THR A 536 -9.05 -15.61 38.81
C THR A 536 -9.58 -16.29 37.54
N PHE A 537 -10.78 -16.88 37.56
CA PHE A 537 -11.36 -17.57 36.40
C PHE A 537 -11.73 -16.64 35.24
N HIS A 538 -11.95 -15.36 35.51
CA HIS A 538 -12.39 -14.42 34.49
C HIS A 538 -11.27 -14.01 33.50
N ARG A 539 -10.00 -14.08 33.91
CA ARG A 539 -8.85 -13.63 33.08
C ARG A 539 -8.00 -14.76 32.52
N LEU A 540 -8.21 -15.98 33.03
CA LEU A 540 -7.38 -17.16 32.76
C LEU A 540 -7.24 -17.53 31.28
N HIS A 541 -8.22 -17.25 30.42
CA HIS A 541 -8.09 -17.51 28.97
C HIS A 541 -7.24 -16.46 28.25
N ARG A 542 -7.32 -15.19 28.65
CA ARG A 542 -6.50 -14.13 28.03
C ARG A 542 -5.01 -14.34 28.34
N ASP A 543 -4.72 -14.72 29.58
CA ASP A 543 -3.36 -15.05 30.03
C ASP A 543 -2.76 -16.24 29.25
N LEU A 544 -3.59 -17.10 28.62
CA LEU A 544 -3.10 -18.22 27.81
C LEU A 544 -2.25 -17.76 26.62
N LEU A 545 -2.62 -16.62 26.00
CA LEU A 545 -1.89 -16.07 24.86
C LEU A 545 -0.49 -15.57 25.26
N GLY A 546 -0.28 -15.24 26.54
CA GLY A 546 1.03 -14.87 27.08
C GLY A 546 2.05 -16.02 27.08
N TYR A 547 1.59 -17.26 26.84
CA TYR A 547 2.47 -18.43 26.68
C TYR A 547 2.70 -18.80 25.20
N THR A 548 2.31 -17.96 24.24
CA THR A 548 2.65 -18.15 22.82
C THR A 548 4.16 -18.00 22.62
N ARG A 549 4.80 -18.96 21.94
CA ARG A 549 6.26 -18.94 21.74
C ARG A 549 6.62 -18.47 20.34
N MET A 550 7.46 -17.43 20.25
CA MET A 550 8.02 -16.91 18.99
C MET A 550 9.44 -17.45 18.68
N SER A 551 9.94 -18.36 19.52
CA SER A 551 11.26 -18.99 19.38
C SER A 551 11.21 -20.43 19.88
N LEU A 552 12.00 -21.29 19.23
CA LEU A 552 12.17 -22.68 19.64
C LEU A 552 13.36 -22.92 20.57
N ARG A 553 14.20 -21.89 20.81
CA ARG A 553 15.50 -22.02 21.51
C ARG A 553 15.41 -22.88 22.78
N ASP A 554 14.40 -22.65 23.61
CA ASP A 554 14.24 -23.34 24.91
C ASP A 554 13.65 -24.75 24.80
N LEU A 555 13.23 -25.16 23.60
CA LEU A 555 12.63 -26.48 23.31
C LEU A 555 13.62 -27.42 22.63
N LEU A 556 14.69 -26.87 22.04
CA LEU A 556 15.67 -27.66 21.31
C LEU A 556 16.65 -28.35 22.29
N PRO A 557 17.07 -29.59 21.97
CA PRO A 557 18.26 -30.22 22.55
C PRO A 557 19.49 -29.32 22.43
N GLU A 558 20.49 -29.50 23.30
CA GLU A 558 21.64 -28.58 23.43
C GLU A 558 22.40 -28.38 22.12
N ASP A 559 22.63 -29.46 21.37
CA ASP A 559 23.31 -29.46 20.07
C ASP A 559 22.54 -28.69 18.99
N LEU A 560 21.22 -28.91 18.89
CA LEU A 560 20.36 -28.18 17.96
C LEU A 560 20.14 -26.73 18.40
N ARG A 561 20.12 -26.45 19.70
CA ARG A 561 19.99 -25.10 20.24
C ARG A 561 21.17 -24.23 19.84
N GLN A 562 22.39 -24.77 19.90
CA GLN A 562 23.59 -24.04 19.47
C GLN A 562 23.54 -23.73 17.98
N ARG A 563 23.26 -24.74 17.13
CA ARG A 563 23.09 -24.57 15.68
C ARG A 563 21.97 -23.58 15.33
N TYR A 564 20.85 -23.62 16.06
CA TYR A 564 19.75 -22.68 15.89
C TYR A 564 20.16 -21.25 16.24
N ALA A 565 20.85 -21.05 17.36
CA ALA A 565 21.31 -19.73 17.79
C ALA A 565 22.29 -19.12 16.77
N GLU A 566 23.21 -19.92 16.22
CA GLU A 566 24.15 -19.50 15.17
C GLU A 566 23.43 -19.04 13.89
N LEU A 567 22.22 -19.55 13.61
CA LEU A 567 21.42 -19.19 12.43
C LEU A 567 20.46 -18.03 12.64
N THR A 568 20.01 -17.78 13.87
CA THR A 568 18.98 -16.77 14.15
C THR A 568 19.49 -15.50 14.79
N ASP A 569 20.67 -15.53 15.41
CA ASP A 569 21.29 -14.41 16.13
C ASP A 569 22.39 -13.70 15.30
N GLY A 570 22.58 -14.08 14.04
CA GLY A 570 23.42 -13.39 13.03
C GLY A 570 22.58 -12.68 11.98
#